data_AF-A0A967Y0D5-F1
#
_entry.id   AF-A0A967Y0D5-F1
#
_cell.length_a   1.000
_cell.length_b   1.000
_cell.length_c   1.000
_cell.angle_alpha   90.00
_cell.angle_beta   90.00
_cell.angle_gamma   90.00
#
_symmetry.space_group_name_H-M   'P 1'
#
loop_
_entity.id
_entity.type
_entity.pdbx_description
1 polymer ?
#
loop_
_entity_poly.entity_id
_entity_poly.type
_entity_poly.pdbx_seq_one_letter_code
_entity_poly.pdbx_strand_id
1 'polypeptide(L)' 'MICSDKTGTLTRNEMRVQQIAFAEFQVSPDRAIHTGGDRIERFAQVAALCSDARPSRDGYVG' A
#
# COMPACT_ATOMS: atom_id res chain seq x y z
N MET A 1 7.89 18.39 29.44
CA MET A 1 6.79 18.11 28.50
C MET A 1 7.35 18.30 27.09
N ILE A 2 7.21 17.31 26.21
CA ILE A 2 7.63 17.40 24.80
C ILE A 2 6.36 17.52 23.96
N CYS A 3 6.28 18.58 23.15
CA CYS A 3 5.21 18.77 22.17
C CYS A 3 5.85 18.66 20.79
N SER A 4 5.62 17.53 20.11
CA SER A 4 6.12 17.30 18.75
C SER A 4 4.95 17.09 17.81
N ASP A 5 5.04 17.68 16.63
CA ASP A 5 4.09 17.38 15.56
C ASP A 5 4.30 15.97 15.01
N LYS A 6 3.29 15.40 14.37
CA LYS A 6 3.34 14.04 13.81
C LYS A 6 3.81 14.03 12.36
N THR A 7 3.27 14.89 11.52
CA THR A 7 3.43 14.80 10.07
C THR A 7 4.65 15.58 9.63
N GLY A 8 5.62 14.92 8.99
CA GLY A 8 6.88 15.57 8.61
C GLY A 8 7.87 15.79 9.76
N THR A 9 7.47 15.54 11.02
CA THR A 9 8.39 15.50 12.17
C THR A 9 8.61 14.05 12.65
N LEU A 10 7.56 13.36 13.11
CA LEU A 10 7.69 11.96 13.56
C LEU A 10 7.50 10.94 12.43
N THR A 11 6.82 11.33 11.37
CA THR A 11 6.53 10.46 10.21
C THR A 11 7.06 11.10 8.93
N ARG A 12 7.33 10.28 7.93
CA ARG A 12 7.82 10.73 6.60
C ARG A 12 6.76 11.44 5.77
N ASN A 13 5.55 11.65 6.30
CA ASN A 13 4.39 12.10 5.54
C ASN A 13 4.13 11.21 4.29
N GLU A 14 4.36 9.90 4.44
CA GLU A 14 4.19 8.90 3.39
C GLU A 14 3.54 7.66 3.99
N MET A 15 2.55 7.09 3.30
CA MET A 15 1.96 5.80 3.65
C MET A 15 2.52 4.72 2.72
N ARG A 16 2.98 3.62 3.32
CA ARG A 16 3.44 2.43 2.59
C ARG A 16 2.70 1.21 3.13
N VAL A 17 2.16 0.38 2.23
CA VAL A 17 1.59 -0.91 2.60
C VAL A 17 2.71 -1.79 3.17
N GLN A 18 2.48 -2.37 4.34
CA GLN A 18 3.46 -3.24 5.02
C GLN A 18 3.07 -4.71 4.95
N GLN A 19 1.76 -4.99 4.92
CA GLN A 19 1.23 -6.35 4.95
C GLN A 19 -0.14 -6.41 4.29
N ILE A 20 -0.42 -7.52 3.60
CA ILE A 20 -1.72 -7.84 3.01
C ILE A 20 -2.25 -9.07 3.75
N ALA A 21 -3.45 -8.97 4.30
CA ALA A 21 -4.11 -10.06 5.00
C ALA A 21 -5.25 -10.63 4.17
N PHE A 22 -5.20 -11.93 3.96
CA PHE A 22 -6.28 -12.75 3.44
C PHE A 22 -6.84 -13.62 4.58
N ALA A 23 -7.97 -14.30 4.32
CA ALA A 23 -8.64 -15.08 5.36
C ALA A 23 -7.76 -16.18 5.98
N GLU A 24 -6.95 -16.87 5.17
CA GLU A 24 -6.13 -18.00 5.64
C GLU A 24 -4.64 -17.64 5.82
N PHE A 25 -4.18 -16.53 5.28
CA PHE A 25 -2.76 -16.18 5.31
C PHE A 25 -2.52 -14.68 5.20
N GLN A 26 -1.31 -14.27 5.57
CA GLN A 26 -0.83 -12.91 5.38
C GLN A 26 0.48 -12.93 4.60
N VAL A 27 0.73 -11.88 3.82
CA VAL A 27 1.90 -11.78 2.96
C VAL A 27 2.41 -10.35 2.97
N SER A 28 3.74 -10.17 2.96
CA SER A 28 4.32 -8.84 2.73
C SER A 28 4.17 -8.47 1.26
N PRO A 29 4.02 -7.18 0.90
CA PRO A 29 3.90 -6.76 -0.50
C PRO A 29 5.02 -7.29 -1.39
N ASP A 30 6.27 -7.25 -0.91
CA ASP A 30 7.43 -7.75 -1.66
C ASP A 30 7.33 -9.24 -1.98
N ARG A 31 6.80 -10.05 -1.05
CA ARG A 31 6.57 -11.48 -1.29
C ARG A 31 5.36 -11.72 -2.18
N ALA A 32 4.31 -10.91 -2.05
CA ALA A 32 3.08 -11.07 -2.82
C ALA A 32 3.33 -11.01 -4.33
N ILE A 33 4.27 -10.15 -4.77
CA ILE A 33 4.70 -10.03 -6.17
C ILE A 33 5.27 -11.35 -6.72
N HIS A 34 5.99 -12.10 -5.89
CA HIS A 34 6.68 -13.34 -6.30
C HIS A 34 5.86 -14.62 -6.05
N THR A 35 4.87 -14.56 -5.17
CA THR A 35 4.02 -15.71 -4.82
C THR A 35 2.74 -15.76 -5.66
N GLY A 36 2.68 -14.98 -6.74
CA GLY A 36 1.51 -14.65 -7.55
C GLY A 36 0.67 -15.87 -7.97
N GLY A 37 -0.33 -16.18 -7.14
CA GLY A 37 -1.48 -16.99 -7.53
C GLY A 37 -2.70 -16.12 -7.81
N ASP A 38 -3.71 -16.68 -8.47
CA ASP A 38 -4.92 -16.01 -8.96
C ASP A 38 -5.56 -15.04 -7.95
N ARG A 39 -5.53 -15.38 -6.66
CA ARG A 39 -6.11 -14.55 -5.60
C ARG A 39 -5.35 -13.24 -5.38
N ILE A 40 -4.01 -13.28 -5.39
CA ILE A 40 -3.17 -12.09 -5.22
C ILE A 40 -3.32 -11.20 -6.45
N GLU A 41 -3.36 -11.78 -7.64
CA GLU A 41 -3.58 -11.04 -8.88
C GLU A 41 -4.95 -10.34 -8.89
N ARG A 42 -6.02 -11.06 -8.53
CA ARG A 42 -7.36 -10.47 -8.43
C ARG A 42 -7.40 -9.36 -7.37
N PHE A 43 -6.74 -9.57 -6.23
CA PHE A 43 -6.64 -8.52 -5.22
C PHE A 43 -5.90 -7.28 -5.74
N ALA A 44 -4.78 -7.45 -6.45
CA ALA A 44 -4.04 -6.36 -7.06
C ALA A 44 -4.88 -5.59 -8.09
N GLN A 45 -5.69 -6.31 -8.89
CA GLN A 45 -6.65 -5.68 -9.82
C GLN A 45 -7.69 -4.85 -9.10
N VAL A 46 -8.30 -5.37 -8.03
CA VAL A 46 -9.26 -4.60 -7.21
C VAL A 46 -8.60 -3.38 -6.60
N ALA A 47 -7.40 -3.51 -6.02
CA ALA A 47 -6.67 -2.40 -5.43
C ALA A 47 -6.31 -1.31 -6.47
N ALA A 48 -6.00 -1.71 -7.71
CA ALA A 48 -5.71 -0.77 -8.79
C ALA A 48 -6.97 -0.08 -9.35
N LEU A 49 -8.07 -0.83 -9.53
CA LEU A 49 -9.29 -0.34 -10.16
C LEU A 49 -10.23 0.41 -9.21
N CYS A 50 -10.23 0.04 -7.93
CA CYS A 50 -11.04 0.69 -6.89
C CYS A 50 -10.27 1.82 -6.17
N SER A 51 -9.41 2.52 -6.90
CA SER A 51 -8.63 3.66 -6.43
C SER A 51 -8.99 4.89 -7.25
N ASP A 52 -9.21 6.03 -6.60
CA ASP A 52 -9.41 7.32 -7.26
C ASP A 52 -8.09 7.99 -7.67
N ALA A 53 -6.96 7.29 -7.46
CA ALA A 53 -5.65 7.78 -7.81
C ALA A 53 -5.53 8.00 -9.32
N ARG A 54 -4.93 9.13 -9.70
CA ARG A 54 -4.77 9.56 -11.08
C ARG A 54 -3.30 9.54 -11.47
N PRO A 55 -2.98 9.18 -12.72
CA PRO A 55 -1.60 9.25 -13.21
C PRO A 55 -1.11 10.70 -13.22
N SER A 56 0.15 10.88 -12.86
CA SER A 56 0.91 12.13 -12.84
C SER A 56 2.31 11.88 -13.42
N ARG A 57 3.09 12.95 -13.66
CA ARG A 57 4.47 12.83 -14.16
C ARG A 57 5.36 11.99 -13.25
N ASP A 58 5.14 12.08 -11.95
CA ASP A 58 5.97 11.42 -10.93
C ASP A 58 5.32 10.14 -10.34
N GLY A 59 4.26 9.62 -10.97
CA GLY A 59 3.57 8.40 -10.51
C GLY A 59 2.06 8.55 -10.46
N TYR A 60 1.47 8.36 -9.28
CA TYR A 60 0.03 8.48 -9.05
C TYR A 60 -0.26 9.44 -7.89
N VAL A 61 -1.34 10.21 -8.00
CA VAL A 61 -1.81 11.14 -6.95
C VAL A 61 -3.27 10.84 -6.62
N GLY A 62 -3.60 10.79 -5.33
CA GLY A 62 -4.97 10.62 -4.83
C GLY A 62 -5.55 11.92 -4.30
#